data_AF-A0A968VQ72-F1
#
_entry.id   AF-A0A968VQ72-F1
#
_cell.length_a   1.000
_cell.length_b   1.000
_cell.length_c   1.000
_cell.angle_alpha   90.00
_cell.angle_beta   90.00
_cell.angle_gamma   90.00
#
_symmetry.space_group_name_H-M   'P 1'
#
loop_
_entity.id
_entity.type
_entity.pdbx_description
1 polymer ?
#
loop_
_entity_poly.entity_id
_entity_poly.type
_entity_poly.pdbx_seq_one_letter_code
_entity_poly.pdbx_strand_id
1 'polypeptide(L)'
;MFAASLFRMFSILSTLLVLLSAVVVSRQISRPLRFVDQDGAALANARLRIVCFHSPDAMTVLADRWINTDAFGLPVSALPAACSHLAALQLQHTQPAGKPGRTTAYHVFSSSFAPGAVSALPATGDIALRAEWPLVLFDVAVSVEWQPDATFLQELHAGLRAASAYLYDLSEGQLAFGALRITTDGANWASADLRFRAANDYRPSAHIGGIVVEPQSYIAPSGQRVTFAPGDVLFGRYWSGRSAADAVRGAWDQPNAYRTIAHEWGHYALFLYDSYRQTTASGTRETYCTCQDLPLVGRSTSACAGIAASAAASAMSYHYSASEFWLEGAPPACVGTDQARLHGASDWATLARWSAIQGLPEEWLRLPAALDVGPAPGLVDHFFGTTPAIDMSALFLPLVANAGGVAADIPRSVPIALTVDAELSTPERLALAPQVYTLSSTAGGRAVYQGTSHGTRTASQSLGTLDLLGIRNERLHVQLDRFGSDERYSYRGAARAADSLQLTAESWRPALIFSRSSCQASARSLLCF
;
A
#
# COMPACT_ATOMS: atom_id res chain seq x y z
N MET A 1 -92.65 -16.79 -21.07
CA MET A 1 -92.12 -16.89 -19.69
C MET A 1 -91.06 -18.00 -19.53
N PHE A 2 -90.29 -18.35 -20.58
CA PHE A 2 -89.35 -19.50 -20.53
C PHE A 2 -87.95 -19.25 -21.14
N ALA A 3 -87.55 -17.98 -21.32
CA ALA A 3 -86.27 -17.64 -21.97
C ALA A 3 -85.29 -16.83 -21.10
N ALA A 4 -85.62 -16.57 -19.84
CA ALA A 4 -84.82 -15.67 -18.98
C ALA A 4 -83.97 -16.40 -17.90
N SER A 5 -84.01 -17.73 -17.83
CA SER A 5 -83.36 -18.47 -16.73
C SER A 5 -82.03 -19.15 -17.09
N LEU A 6 -81.70 -19.32 -18.38
CA LEU A 6 -80.46 -20.01 -18.79
C LEU A 6 -79.21 -19.11 -18.78
N PHE A 7 -79.35 -17.78 -18.78
CA PHE A 7 -78.21 -16.86 -18.91
C PHE A 7 -77.48 -16.56 -17.59
N ARG A 8 -78.04 -16.94 -16.43
CA ARG A 8 -77.38 -16.72 -15.12
C ARG A 8 -76.47 -17.86 -14.67
N MET A 9 -76.52 -19.03 -15.32
CA MET A 9 -75.70 -20.18 -14.90
C MET A 9 -74.31 -20.23 -15.59
N PHE A 10 -74.15 -19.60 -16.76
CA PHE A 10 -72.85 -19.56 -17.45
C PHE A 10 -71.88 -18.47 -16.96
N SER A 11 -72.37 -17.43 -16.28
CA SER A 11 -71.51 -16.34 -15.75
C SER A 11 -70.82 -16.72 -14.43
N ILE A 12 -71.41 -17.62 -13.64
CA ILE A 12 -70.83 -18.06 -12.37
C ILE A 12 -69.73 -19.11 -12.60
N LEU A 13 -69.81 -19.94 -13.66
CA LEU A 13 -68.75 -20.91 -13.98
C LEU A 13 -67.48 -20.26 -14.57
N SER A 14 -67.58 -19.20 -15.38
CA SER A 14 -66.39 -18.49 -15.89
C SER A 14 -65.69 -17.64 -14.82
N THR A 15 -66.42 -17.14 -13.83
CA THR A 15 -65.81 -16.38 -12.73
C THR A 15 -65.10 -17.31 -11.73
N LEU A 16 -65.57 -18.55 -11.56
CA LEU A 16 -64.89 -19.55 -10.73
C LEU A 16 -63.65 -20.16 -11.42
N LEU A 17 -63.63 -20.24 -12.76
CA LEU A 17 -62.49 -20.77 -13.52
C LEU A 17 -61.34 -19.75 -13.64
N VAL A 18 -61.62 -18.45 -13.57
CA VAL A 18 -60.58 -17.40 -13.55
C VAL A 18 -59.99 -17.21 -12.14
N LEU A 19 -60.75 -17.50 -11.07
CA LEU A 19 -60.24 -17.52 -9.69
C LEU A 19 -59.52 -18.83 -9.29
N LEU A 20 -59.58 -19.86 -10.14
CA LEU A 20 -58.76 -21.07 -10.07
C LEU A 20 -57.59 -21.08 -11.07
N SER A 21 -57.20 -19.90 -11.59
CA SER A 21 -55.80 -19.68 -11.95
C SER A 21 -55.01 -19.66 -10.64
N ALA A 22 -54.82 -20.86 -10.10
CA ALA A 22 -54.04 -21.12 -8.91
C ALA A 22 -52.78 -20.27 -9.02
N VAL A 23 -52.56 -19.44 -8.01
CA VAL A 23 -51.23 -18.98 -7.67
C VAL A 23 -50.44 -20.25 -7.40
N VAL A 24 -49.92 -20.87 -8.46
CA VAL A 24 -48.78 -21.75 -8.38
C VAL A 24 -47.67 -20.78 -8.01
N VAL A 25 -47.61 -20.43 -6.73
CA VAL A 25 -46.36 -20.01 -6.10
C VAL A 25 -45.49 -21.22 -6.32
N SER A 26 -44.78 -21.21 -7.44
CA SER A 26 -43.70 -22.13 -7.70
C SER A 26 -42.74 -21.87 -6.54
N ARG A 27 -42.89 -22.66 -5.46
CA ARG A 27 -41.92 -22.74 -4.40
C ARG A 27 -40.69 -23.28 -5.10
N GLN A 28 -39.87 -22.37 -5.65
CA GLN A 28 -38.52 -22.70 -6.03
C GLN A 28 -37.89 -23.25 -4.75
N ILE A 29 -37.76 -24.57 -4.71
CA ILE A 29 -37.01 -25.24 -3.67
C ILE A 29 -35.59 -24.71 -3.86
N SER A 30 -35.20 -23.73 -3.03
CA SER A 30 -33.86 -23.18 -3.08
C SER A 30 -32.91 -24.34 -2.82
N ARG A 31 -32.09 -24.67 -3.81
CA ARG A 31 -31.06 -25.70 -3.62
C ARG A 31 -30.21 -25.30 -2.41
N PRO A 32 -29.86 -26.24 -1.53
CA PRO A 32 -28.98 -25.93 -0.41
C PRO A 32 -27.68 -25.33 -0.94
N LEU A 33 -27.13 -24.38 -0.18
CA LEU A 33 -25.84 -23.78 -0.49
C LEU A 33 -24.74 -24.83 -0.41
N ARG A 34 -23.94 -24.94 -1.48
CA ARG A 34 -22.78 -25.82 -1.59
C ARG A 34 -21.63 -25.07 -2.25
N PHE A 35 -20.41 -25.32 -1.80
CA PHE A 35 -19.20 -24.78 -2.38
C PHE A 35 -18.51 -25.83 -3.24
N VAL A 36 -18.17 -25.44 -4.46
CA VAL A 36 -17.56 -26.33 -5.47
C VAL A 36 -16.33 -25.66 -6.07
N ASP A 37 -15.44 -26.46 -6.65
CA ASP A 37 -14.36 -25.95 -7.48
C ASP A 37 -14.85 -25.54 -8.87
N GLN A 38 -13.93 -25.12 -9.73
CA GLN A 38 -14.18 -24.74 -11.12
C GLN A 38 -14.77 -25.86 -12.00
N ASP A 39 -14.56 -27.13 -11.63
CA ASP A 39 -15.07 -28.29 -12.36
C ASP A 39 -16.42 -28.78 -11.77
N GLY A 40 -16.93 -28.10 -10.74
CA GLY A 40 -18.17 -28.43 -10.07
C GLY A 40 -18.04 -29.55 -9.04
N ALA A 41 -16.82 -30.01 -8.74
CA ALA A 41 -16.60 -30.97 -7.67
C ALA A 41 -16.70 -30.28 -6.31
N ALA A 42 -17.22 -30.99 -5.31
CA ALA A 42 -17.38 -30.44 -3.97
C ALA A 42 -16.02 -30.06 -3.36
N LEU A 43 -15.92 -28.85 -2.81
CA LEU A 43 -14.78 -28.45 -1.99
C LEU A 43 -14.86 -29.16 -0.64
N ALA A 44 -14.37 -30.40 -0.56
CA ALA A 44 -14.46 -31.23 0.62
C ALA A 44 -13.49 -30.78 1.73
N ASN A 45 -13.98 -30.59 2.96
CA ASN A 45 -13.15 -30.20 4.12
C ASN A 45 -12.30 -28.93 3.90
N ALA A 46 -12.78 -28.02 3.05
CA ALA A 46 -12.09 -26.80 2.68
C ALA A 46 -12.33 -25.70 3.72
N ARG A 47 -11.32 -24.88 3.95
CA ARG A 47 -11.41 -23.67 4.78
C ARG A 47 -11.70 -22.46 3.90
N LEU A 48 -12.86 -21.84 4.12
CA LEU A 48 -13.35 -20.72 3.32
C LEU A 48 -13.51 -19.46 4.17
N ARG A 49 -13.13 -18.29 3.64
CA ARG A 49 -13.54 -16.99 4.17
C ARG A 49 -14.80 -16.56 3.42
N ILE A 50 -15.86 -16.27 4.15
CA ILE A 50 -17.16 -15.87 3.61
C ILE A 50 -17.50 -14.47 4.08
N VAL A 51 -17.85 -13.62 3.12
CA VAL A 51 -18.44 -12.30 3.38
C VAL A 51 -19.91 -12.37 3.01
N CYS A 52 -20.77 -12.09 3.97
CA CYS A 52 -22.22 -12.13 3.83
C CYS A 52 -22.79 -10.72 3.61
N PHE A 53 -23.84 -10.63 2.79
CA PHE A 53 -24.53 -9.40 2.44
C PHE A 53 -26.06 -9.59 2.47
N HIS A 54 -26.78 -8.48 2.68
CA HIS A 54 -28.26 -8.47 2.67
C HIS A 54 -28.87 -8.42 1.27
N SER A 55 -28.12 -7.93 0.28
CA SER A 55 -28.54 -7.78 -1.10
C SER A 55 -27.30 -7.85 -2.01
N PRO A 56 -27.45 -8.03 -3.34
CA PRO A 56 -26.31 -8.20 -4.23
C PRO A 56 -25.45 -6.93 -4.30
N ASP A 57 -26.07 -5.76 -4.18
CA ASP A 57 -25.41 -4.44 -4.31
C ASP A 57 -25.14 -3.77 -2.96
N ALA A 58 -25.49 -4.44 -1.85
CA ALA A 58 -25.27 -3.90 -0.52
C ALA A 58 -23.79 -3.96 -0.19
N MET A 59 -23.11 -2.81 -0.23
CA MET A 59 -21.77 -2.63 0.33
C MET A 59 -21.72 -2.78 1.87
N THR A 60 -22.84 -3.05 2.52
CA THR A 60 -22.89 -3.30 3.97
C THR A 60 -22.66 -4.78 4.25
N VAL A 61 -21.47 -5.09 4.76
CA VAL A 61 -21.10 -6.43 5.21
C VAL A 61 -21.91 -6.81 6.45
N LEU A 62 -22.57 -7.97 6.40
CA LEU A 62 -23.27 -8.56 7.53
C LEU A 62 -22.36 -9.34 8.46
N ALA A 63 -21.47 -10.11 7.86
CA ALA A 63 -20.52 -10.95 8.55
C ALA A 63 -19.34 -11.23 7.62
N ASP A 64 -18.14 -11.26 8.18
CA ASP A 64 -16.92 -11.72 7.53
C ASP A 64 -16.24 -12.72 8.46
N ARG A 65 -16.19 -13.99 8.04
CA ARG A 65 -15.77 -15.09 8.93
C ARG A 65 -15.20 -16.27 8.16
N TRP A 66 -14.40 -17.05 8.88
CA TRP A 66 -13.98 -18.37 8.42
C TRP A 66 -15.07 -19.41 8.67
N ILE A 67 -15.24 -20.31 7.71
CA ILE A 67 -16.03 -21.54 7.85
C ILE A 67 -15.23 -22.73 7.32
N ASN A 68 -15.68 -23.93 7.66
CA ASN A 68 -15.24 -25.16 7.00
C ASN A 68 -16.41 -25.76 6.22
N THR A 69 -16.11 -26.49 5.16
CA THR A 69 -17.08 -27.34 4.45
C THR A 69 -16.98 -28.79 4.90
N ASP A 70 -18.04 -29.57 4.74
CA ASP A 70 -18.03 -31.02 4.92
C ASP A 70 -17.51 -31.74 3.65
N ALA A 71 -17.61 -33.07 3.60
CA ALA A 71 -17.18 -33.88 2.46
C ALA A 71 -17.99 -33.61 1.17
N PHE A 72 -19.13 -32.95 1.26
CA PHE A 72 -20.01 -32.62 0.13
C PHE A 72 -19.97 -31.13 -0.23
N GLY A 73 -19.07 -30.35 0.37
CA GLY A 73 -18.96 -28.91 0.12
C GLY A 73 -20.04 -28.08 0.83
N LEU A 74 -20.81 -28.67 1.75
CA LEU A 74 -21.80 -27.93 2.52
C LEU A 74 -21.13 -27.21 3.69
N PRO A 75 -21.56 -25.99 4.05
CA PRO A 75 -20.99 -25.29 5.21
C PRO A 75 -21.29 -26.05 6.51
N VAL A 76 -20.25 -26.38 7.28
CA VAL A 76 -20.38 -27.05 8.60
C VAL A 76 -21.09 -26.14 9.62
N SER A 77 -20.92 -24.83 9.49
CA SER A 77 -21.58 -23.82 10.31
C SER A 77 -22.63 -23.05 9.50
N ALA A 78 -23.85 -22.97 10.01
CA ALA A 78 -24.93 -22.20 9.36
C ALA A 78 -24.54 -20.73 9.16
N LEU A 79 -24.81 -20.19 7.97
CA LEU A 79 -24.68 -18.75 7.66
C LEU A 79 -25.66 -17.94 8.52
N PRO A 80 -25.37 -16.64 8.81
CA PRO A 80 -26.33 -15.77 9.45
C PRO A 80 -27.65 -15.80 8.69
N ALA A 81 -28.79 -15.87 9.39
CA ALA A 81 -30.11 -16.00 8.75
C ALA A 81 -30.43 -14.88 7.75
N ALA A 82 -29.82 -13.71 7.92
CA ALA A 82 -29.99 -12.56 7.03
C ALA A 82 -29.01 -12.52 5.83
N CYS A 83 -28.10 -13.49 5.72
CA CYS A 83 -27.14 -13.63 4.62
C CYS A 83 -27.87 -14.18 3.39
N SER A 84 -28.34 -13.27 2.53
CA SER A 84 -29.03 -13.62 1.28
C SER A 84 -28.06 -13.68 0.10
N HIS A 85 -26.92 -13.00 0.20
CA HIS A 85 -25.85 -12.97 -0.78
C HIS A 85 -24.49 -13.14 -0.10
N LEU A 86 -23.49 -13.63 -0.83
CA LEU A 86 -22.15 -13.82 -0.32
C LEU A 86 -21.06 -13.66 -1.39
N ALA A 87 -19.85 -13.41 -0.90
CA ALA A 87 -18.60 -13.65 -1.62
C ALA A 87 -17.80 -14.69 -0.83
N ALA A 88 -17.16 -15.61 -1.54
CA ALA A 88 -16.37 -16.68 -0.92
C ALA A 88 -14.93 -16.67 -1.43
N LEU A 89 -13.99 -16.95 -0.53
CA LEU A 89 -12.59 -17.14 -0.82
C LEU A 89 -12.13 -18.49 -0.23
N GLN A 90 -11.55 -19.35 -1.05
CA GLN A 90 -10.90 -20.59 -0.59
C GLN A 90 -9.44 -20.31 -0.32
N LEU A 91 -8.98 -20.58 0.91
CA LEU A 91 -7.56 -20.42 1.26
C LEU A 91 -6.72 -21.48 0.55
N GLN A 92 -5.79 -21.05 -0.28
CA GLN A 92 -4.80 -21.90 -0.96
C GLN A 92 -3.48 -21.94 -0.19
N HIS A 93 -3.00 -20.76 0.23
CA HIS A 93 -1.71 -20.63 0.90
C HIS A 93 -1.73 -19.53 1.97
N THR A 94 -0.93 -19.71 3.01
CA THR A 94 -0.63 -18.66 4.00
C THR A 94 0.87 -18.51 4.10
N GLN A 95 1.37 -17.34 3.72
CA GLN A 95 2.78 -17.03 3.85
C GLN A 95 3.05 -16.46 5.25
N PRO A 96 3.96 -17.04 6.04
CA PRO A 96 4.36 -16.44 7.30
C PRO A 96 5.14 -15.14 7.09
N ALA A 97 5.12 -14.25 8.07
CA ALA A 97 5.92 -13.03 8.02
C ALA A 97 7.37 -13.31 8.46
N GLY A 98 8.35 -12.80 7.71
CA GLY A 98 9.77 -12.77 8.11
C GLY A 98 10.10 -11.73 9.18
N LYS A 99 9.11 -11.32 9.98
CA LYS A 99 9.19 -10.13 10.83
C LYS A 99 8.84 -10.47 12.28
N PRO A 100 9.59 -9.93 13.26
CA PRO A 100 9.34 -10.22 14.68
C PRO A 100 7.91 -9.91 15.09
N GLY A 101 7.25 -10.83 15.79
CA GLY A 101 5.89 -10.62 16.32
C GLY A 101 4.79 -10.56 15.26
N ARG A 102 5.06 -10.98 14.02
CA ARG A 102 4.05 -11.15 12.97
C ARG A 102 3.98 -12.60 12.54
N THR A 103 2.75 -13.07 12.31
CA THR A 103 2.49 -14.47 11.94
C THR A 103 2.27 -14.63 10.44
N THR A 104 1.77 -13.60 9.76
CA THR A 104 1.33 -13.68 8.36
C THR A 104 1.83 -12.48 7.57
N ALA A 105 2.35 -12.73 6.37
CA ALA A 105 2.67 -11.72 5.38
C ALA A 105 1.52 -11.57 4.37
N TYR A 106 0.96 -12.68 3.88
CA TYR A 106 -0.17 -12.68 2.98
C TYR A 106 -0.90 -14.02 2.98
N HIS A 107 -2.11 -13.99 2.42
CA HIS A 107 -2.89 -15.17 2.07
C HIS A 107 -3.12 -15.21 0.56
N VAL A 108 -3.12 -16.41 -0.01
CA VAL A 108 -3.52 -16.64 -1.39
C VAL A 108 -4.86 -17.36 -1.41
N PHE A 109 -5.78 -16.86 -2.24
CA PHE A 109 -7.12 -17.38 -2.36
C PHE A 109 -7.48 -17.71 -3.80
N SER A 110 -8.39 -18.68 -3.96
CA SER A 110 -9.28 -18.74 -5.13
C SER A 110 -10.59 -18.04 -4.76
N SER A 111 -11.12 -17.17 -5.61
CA SER A 111 -12.34 -16.42 -5.32
C SER A 111 -13.59 -16.99 -6.02
N SER A 112 -14.77 -16.65 -5.50
CA SER A 112 -16.05 -16.95 -6.15
C SER A 112 -16.50 -15.89 -7.16
N PHE A 113 -15.71 -14.84 -7.35
CA PHE A 113 -16.08 -13.67 -8.13
C PHE A 113 -14.92 -13.23 -9.02
N ALA A 114 -15.25 -12.81 -10.24
CA ALA A 114 -14.23 -12.32 -11.17
C ALA A 114 -13.61 -11.01 -10.67
N PRO A 115 -12.37 -10.70 -11.08
CA PRO A 115 -11.83 -9.35 -10.99
C PRO A 115 -12.85 -8.28 -11.41
N GLY A 116 -12.97 -7.20 -10.63
CA GLY A 116 -13.92 -6.11 -10.92
C GLY A 116 -15.38 -6.36 -10.51
N ALA A 117 -15.72 -7.55 -9.99
CA ALA A 117 -17.10 -7.83 -9.59
C ALA A 117 -17.58 -6.88 -8.48
N VAL A 118 -18.72 -6.24 -8.70
CA VAL A 118 -19.37 -5.31 -7.75
C VAL A 118 -20.57 -5.91 -7.02
N SER A 119 -21.06 -7.07 -7.47
CA SER A 119 -22.26 -7.71 -6.91
C SER A 119 -21.93 -9.08 -6.32
N ALA A 120 -22.42 -9.34 -5.12
CA ALA A 120 -22.30 -10.63 -4.45
C ALA A 120 -23.23 -11.70 -5.05
N LEU A 121 -22.87 -12.97 -4.90
CA LEU A 121 -23.65 -14.11 -5.40
C LEU A 121 -24.79 -14.46 -4.44
N PRO A 122 -25.95 -14.95 -4.91
CA PRO A 122 -26.99 -15.47 -4.01
C PRO A 122 -26.45 -16.57 -3.09
N ALA A 123 -26.77 -16.53 -1.80
CA ALA A 123 -26.31 -17.50 -0.80
C ALA A 123 -27.07 -18.85 -0.88
N THR A 124 -27.28 -19.37 -2.09
CA THR A 124 -28.04 -20.60 -2.40
C THR A 124 -27.44 -21.31 -3.60
N GLY A 125 -27.67 -22.62 -3.72
CA GLY A 125 -27.13 -23.40 -4.84
C GLY A 125 -25.61 -23.57 -4.79
N ASP A 126 -25.00 -23.82 -5.94
CA ASP A 126 -23.55 -24.05 -6.04
C ASP A 126 -22.80 -22.71 -6.19
N ILE A 127 -21.83 -22.47 -5.31
CA ILE A 127 -20.89 -21.35 -5.39
C ILE A 127 -19.54 -21.91 -5.80
N ALA A 128 -19.14 -21.64 -7.04
CA ALA A 128 -17.87 -22.08 -7.59
C ALA A 128 -16.74 -21.14 -7.17
N LEU A 129 -15.65 -21.70 -6.62
CA LEU A 129 -14.39 -21.01 -6.37
C LEU A 129 -13.44 -21.35 -7.51
N ARG A 130 -12.83 -20.34 -8.12
CA ARG A 130 -12.07 -20.50 -9.37
C ARG A 130 -10.59 -20.23 -9.18
N ALA A 131 -9.74 -21.18 -9.54
CA ALA A 131 -8.29 -20.96 -9.54
C ALA A 131 -7.83 -20.03 -10.67
N GLU A 132 -8.70 -19.71 -11.63
CA GLU A 132 -8.51 -18.67 -12.64
C GLU A 132 -8.68 -17.26 -12.07
N TRP A 133 -9.29 -17.13 -10.89
CA TRP A 133 -9.47 -15.84 -10.19
C TRP A 133 -8.69 -15.86 -8.87
N PRO A 134 -7.34 -15.88 -8.94
CA PRO A 134 -6.53 -15.81 -7.75
C PRO A 134 -6.68 -14.44 -7.10
N LEU A 135 -6.66 -14.41 -5.77
CA LEU A 135 -6.60 -13.17 -5.01
C LEU A 135 -5.57 -13.33 -3.89
N VAL A 136 -4.53 -12.50 -3.93
CA VAL A 136 -3.57 -12.37 -2.84
C VAL A 136 -3.98 -11.17 -1.99
N LEU A 137 -4.20 -11.43 -0.70
CA LEU A 137 -4.46 -10.39 0.28
C LEU A 137 -3.25 -10.28 1.21
N PHE A 138 -2.55 -9.16 1.14
CA PHE A 138 -1.42 -8.86 2.01
C PHE A 138 -1.90 -8.44 3.40
N ASP A 139 -1.30 -9.01 4.45
CA ASP A 139 -1.38 -8.48 5.81
C ASP A 139 -0.35 -7.36 5.90
N VAL A 140 -0.79 -6.12 6.08
CA VAL A 140 0.07 -4.92 6.03
C VAL A 140 0.24 -4.35 7.43
N ALA A 141 1.49 -4.35 7.90
CA ALA A 141 1.87 -3.67 9.14
C ALA A 141 2.54 -2.33 8.83
N VAL A 142 2.02 -1.27 9.44
CA VAL A 142 2.50 0.10 9.28
C VAL A 142 2.96 0.64 10.63
N SER A 143 4.13 1.27 10.65
CA SER A 143 4.63 1.99 11.83
C SER A 143 4.97 3.43 11.45
N VAL A 144 4.42 4.38 12.19
CA VAL A 144 4.67 5.81 12.07
C VAL A 144 5.59 6.23 13.21
N GLU A 145 6.71 6.88 12.88
CA GLU A 145 7.80 7.16 13.82
C GLU A 145 7.39 8.09 14.98
N TRP A 146 6.40 8.95 14.75
CA TRP A 146 5.88 9.91 15.74
C TRP A 146 4.43 9.59 16.13
N GLN A 147 3.86 10.35 17.05
CA GLN A 147 2.43 10.32 17.36
C GLN A 147 1.67 11.34 16.48
N PRO A 148 1.07 10.93 15.34
CA PRO A 148 0.28 11.83 14.50
C PRO A 148 -1.06 12.20 15.12
N ASP A 149 -1.66 13.27 14.60
CA ASP A 149 -3.06 13.59 14.85
C ASP A 149 -4.02 12.68 14.05
N ALA A 150 -5.32 12.82 14.32
CA ALA A 150 -6.34 12.03 13.64
C ALA A 150 -6.43 12.32 12.14
N THR A 151 -6.10 13.55 11.71
CA THR A 151 -6.16 13.97 10.31
C THR A 151 -5.13 13.20 9.49
N PHE A 152 -3.88 13.16 9.94
CA PHE A 152 -2.83 12.41 9.26
C PHE A 152 -3.13 10.91 9.24
N LEU A 153 -3.69 10.34 10.31
CA LEU A 153 -4.06 8.91 10.33
C LEU A 153 -5.20 8.59 9.35
N GLN A 154 -6.18 9.49 9.22
CA GLN A 154 -7.26 9.34 8.24
C GLN A 154 -6.72 9.44 6.80
N GLU A 155 -5.86 10.43 6.55
CA GLU A 155 -5.17 10.61 5.26
C GLU A 155 -4.33 9.39 4.90
N LEU A 156 -3.51 8.89 5.82
CA LEU A 156 -2.69 7.70 5.60
C LEU A 156 -3.54 6.47 5.36
N HIS A 157 -4.62 6.27 6.12
CA HIS A 157 -5.54 5.15 5.92
C HIS A 157 -6.22 5.23 4.54
N ALA A 158 -6.68 6.42 4.12
CA ALA A 158 -7.25 6.64 2.80
C ALA A 158 -6.22 6.41 1.69
N GLY A 159 -4.99 6.88 1.86
CA GLY A 159 -3.87 6.64 0.97
C GLY A 159 -3.52 5.16 0.82
N LEU A 160 -3.50 4.40 1.90
CA LEU A 160 -3.26 2.95 1.87
C LEU A 160 -4.41 2.21 1.17
N ARG A 161 -5.65 2.65 1.34
CA ARG A 161 -6.80 2.11 0.61
C ARG A 161 -6.69 2.39 -0.89
N ALA A 162 -6.33 3.61 -1.26
CA ALA A 162 -6.10 3.99 -2.64
C ALA A 162 -4.91 3.24 -3.27
N ALA A 163 -3.83 3.02 -2.52
CA ALA A 163 -2.70 2.20 -2.93
C ALA A 163 -3.10 0.75 -3.15
N SER A 164 -3.94 0.18 -2.27
CA SER A 164 -4.50 -1.16 -2.45
C SER A 164 -5.35 -1.26 -3.70
N ALA A 165 -6.22 -0.28 -3.95
CA ALA A 165 -7.04 -0.22 -5.16
C ALA A 165 -6.19 -0.11 -6.43
N TYR A 166 -5.13 0.70 -6.38
CA TYR A 166 -4.20 0.84 -7.50
C TYR A 166 -3.33 -0.40 -7.71
N LEU A 167 -2.92 -1.11 -6.66
CA LEU A 167 -2.25 -2.40 -6.79
C LEU A 167 -3.16 -3.46 -7.42
N TYR A 168 -4.45 -3.44 -7.06
CA TYR A 168 -5.47 -4.32 -7.64
C TYR A 168 -5.68 -4.04 -9.12
N ASP A 169 -5.74 -2.78 -9.51
CA ASP A 169 -5.74 -2.30 -10.89
C ASP A 169 -4.51 -2.83 -11.67
N LEU A 170 -3.30 -2.48 -11.19
CA LEU A 170 -2.01 -2.89 -11.80
C LEU A 170 -1.84 -4.40 -11.99
N SER A 171 -2.46 -5.19 -11.12
CA SER A 171 -2.34 -6.64 -11.08
C SER A 171 -3.53 -7.36 -11.70
N GLU A 172 -4.34 -6.66 -12.50
CA GLU A 172 -5.50 -7.25 -13.19
C GLU A 172 -6.43 -7.99 -12.21
N GLY A 173 -6.56 -7.43 -11.00
CA GLY A 173 -7.39 -7.90 -9.91
C GLY A 173 -6.84 -9.06 -9.09
N GLN A 174 -5.53 -9.32 -9.12
CA GLN A 174 -4.95 -10.48 -8.42
C GLN A 174 -4.33 -10.14 -7.07
N LEU A 175 -4.00 -8.87 -6.80
CA LEU A 175 -3.24 -8.45 -5.62
C LEU A 175 -3.92 -7.26 -4.93
N ALA A 176 -4.13 -7.33 -3.62
CA ALA A 176 -4.65 -6.20 -2.83
C ALA A 176 -4.14 -6.24 -1.38
N PHE A 177 -4.26 -5.12 -0.67
CA PHE A 177 -4.06 -5.10 0.78
C PHE A 177 -5.32 -5.64 1.47
N GLY A 178 -5.11 -6.62 2.33
CA GLY A 178 -6.14 -7.19 3.20
C GLY A 178 -6.09 -6.54 4.58
N ALA A 179 -5.76 -7.33 5.60
CA ALA A 179 -5.62 -6.87 6.97
C ALA A 179 -4.62 -5.70 7.07
N LEU A 180 -4.96 -4.66 7.84
CA LEU A 180 -4.12 -3.49 8.03
C LEU A 180 -3.97 -3.18 9.51
N ARG A 181 -2.73 -2.98 9.96
CA ARG A 181 -2.42 -2.49 11.30
C ARG A 181 -1.52 -1.28 11.24
N ILE A 182 -2.02 -0.13 11.67
CA ILE A 182 -1.24 1.10 11.81
C ILE A 182 -0.87 1.28 13.29
N THR A 183 0.42 1.49 13.54
CA THR A 183 0.99 1.78 14.86
C THR A 183 1.75 3.10 14.83
N THR A 184 1.79 3.80 15.95
CA THR A 184 2.37 5.15 16.08
C THR A 184 3.46 5.18 17.15
N ASP A 185 4.15 6.31 17.28
CA ASP A 185 5.26 6.50 18.24
C ASP A 185 6.41 5.49 18.03
N GLY A 186 6.60 5.05 16.79
CA GLY A 186 7.56 4.02 16.43
C GLY A 186 7.29 2.65 17.05
N ALA A 187 6.09 2.42 17.61
CA ALA A 187 5.70 1.11 18.10
C ALA A 187 5.76 0.11 16.95
N ASN A 188 6.25 -1.10 17.24
CA ASN A 188 6.35 -2.19 16.25
C ASN A 188 7.21 -1.86 15.01
N TRP A 189 8.09 -0.85 15.06
CA TRP A 189 8.93 -0.41 13.94
C TRP A 189 9.65 -1.56 13.23
N ALA A 190 10.39 -2.39 13.98
CA ALA A 190 11.14 -3.53 13.44
C ALA A 190 10.24 -4.58 12.75
N SER A 191 8.96 -4.64 13.13
CA SER A 191 8.01 -5.61 12.58
C SER A 191 7.15 -5.08 11.42
N ALA A 192 7.26 -3.79 11.10
CA ALA A 192 6.43 -3.16 10.07
C ALA A 192 6.91 -3.46 8.64
N ASP A 193 5.97 -3.50 7.70
CA ASP A 193 6.19 -3.45 6.25
C ASP A 193 6.47 -2.05 5.79
N LEU A 194 5.62 -1.12 6.20
CA LEU A 194 5.71 0.27 5.83
C LEU A 194 6.12 1.09 7.05
N ARG A 195 7.19 1.87 6.90
CA ARG A 195 7.77 2.68 7.97
C ARG A 195 7.78 4.14 7.54
N PHE A 196 6.91 4.93 8.16
CA PHE A 196 6.78 6.36 7.89
C PHE A 196 7.64 7.14 8.89
N ARG A 197 8.71 7.73 8.39
CA ARG A 197 9.62 8.57 9.17
C ARG A 197 9.00 9.94 9.39
N ALA A 198 9.34 10.58 10.51
CA ALA A 198 8.94 11.96 10.77
C ALA A 198 9.65 12.96 9.83
N ALA A 199 10.70 12.50 9.15
CA ALA A 199 11.46 13.18 8.11
C ALA A 199 10.58 13.70 6.94
N ASN A 200 10.74 14.98 6.60
CA ASN A 200 10.07 15.62 5.46
C ASN A 200 10.99 15.77 4.23
N ASP A 201 12.10 15.05 4.19
CA ASP A 201 13.06 15.03 3.07
C ASP A 201 13.33 13.61 2.55
N TYR A 202 12.74 12.60 3.19
CA TYR A 202 13.02 11.23 2.87
C TYR A 202 12.30 10.83 1.58
N ARG A 203 13.06 10.54 0.52
CA ARG A 203 12.55 9.93 -0.71
C ARG A 203 12.13 8.49 -0.40
N PRO A 204 10.92 8.06 -0.80
CA PRO A 204 10.49 6.67 -0.66
C PRO A 204 11.52 5.67 -1.20
N SER A 205 11.65 4.54 -0.52
CA SER A 205 12.53 3.46 -0.94
C SER A 205 12.13 2.13 -0.30
N ALA A 206 12.34 1.03 -1.02
CA ALA A 206 12.06 -0.31 -0.54
C ALA A 206 13.27 -1.24 -0.57
N HIS A 207 13.31 -2.18 0.36
CA HIS A 207 14.14 -3.38 0.24
C HIS A 207 13.47 -4.33 -0.75
N ILE A 208 14.09 -4.54 -1.90
CA ILE A 208 13.53 -5.40 -2.95
C ILE A 208 13.45 -6.85 -2.43
N GLY A 209 12.28 -7.46 -2.56
CA GLY A 209 12.00 -8.79 -2.03
C GLY A 209 12.00 -8.85 -0.50
N GLY A 210 11.82 -7.71 0.18
CA GLY A 210 11.80 -7.61 1.65
C GLY A 210 10.71 -8.43 2.34
N ILE A 211 9.74 -8.96 1.59
CA ILE A 211 8.63 -9.76 2.12
C ILE A 211 9.02 -11.18 2.54
N VAL A 212 10.19 -11.68 2.09
CA VAL A 212 10.62 -13.05 2.37
C VAL A 212 10.76 -13.32 3.87
N VAL A 213 10.61 -14.59 4.25
CA VAL A 213 10.64 -15.03 5.66
C VAL A 213 12.05 -15.02 6.22
N GLU A 214 12.98 -15.44 5.38
CA GLU A 214 14.41 -15.58 5.63
C GLU A 214 15.17 -15.30 4.33
N PRO A 215 16.51 -15.12 4.39
CA PRO A 215 17.28 -14.89 3.18
C PRO A 215 17.06 -15.97 2.11
N GLN A 216 16.49 -15.57 0.97
CA GLN A 216 16.10 -16.44 -0.12
C GLN A 216 17.01 -16.20 -1.32
N SER A 217 17.73 -17.25 -1.74
CA SER A 217 18.54 -17.19 -2.96
C SER A 217 17.72 -17.59 -4.17
N TYR A 218 17.80 -16.78 -5.23
CA TYR A 218 17.10 -17.00 -6.48
C TYR A 218 18.08 -16.86 -7.64
N ILE A 219 17.98 -17.75 -8.63
CA ILE A 219 18.70 -17.62 -9.91
C ILE A 219 17.67 -17.14 -10.92
N ALA A 220 17.81 -15.88 -11.32
CA ALA A 220 16.92 -15.27 -12.29
C ALA A 220 17.10 -15.88 -13.69
N PRO A 221 16.12 -15.74 -14.60
CA PRO A 221 16.22 -16.21 -15.98
C PRO A 221 17.43 -15.65 -16.74
N SER A 222 17.91 -14.47 -16.34
CA SER A 222 19.16 -13.87 -16.85
C SER A 222 20.43 -14.65 -16.48
N GLY A 223 20.34 -15.62 -15.57
CA GLY A 223 21.47 -16.33 -14.95
C GLY A 223 22.06 -15.63 -13.73
N GLN A 224 21.59 -14.42 -13.39
CA GLN A 224 22.08 -13.72 -12.20
C GLN A 224 21.54 -14.36 -10.92
N ARG A 225 22.44 -14.55 -9.95
CA ARG A 225 22.08 -14.96 -8.60
C ARG A 225 21.84 -13.73 -7.75
N VAL A 226 20.67 -13.68 -7.11
CA VAL A 226 20.29 -12.65 -6.15
C VAL A 226 19.89 -13.31 -4.83
N THR A 227 20.15 -12.63 -3.72
CA THR A 227 19.65 -13.03 -2.41
C THR A 227 18.73 -11.93 -1.90
N PHE A 228 17.46 -12.26 -1.76
CA PHE A 228 16.48 -11.42 -1.09
C PHE A 228 16.53 -11.69 0.41
N ALA A 229 16.26 -10.69 1.24
CA ALA A 229 16.26 -10.84 2.69
C ALA A 229 15.11 -10.05 3.28
N PRO A 230 14.60 -10.44 4.47
CA PRO A 230 13.55 -9.70 5.14
C PRO A 230 13.93 -8.22 5.29
N GLY A 231 13.00 -7.33 4.94
CA GLY A 231 13.23 -5.90 4.90
C GLY A 231 11.96 -5.07 5.03
N ASP A 232 12.02 -3.82 4.62
CA ASP A 232 10.92 -2.86 4.79
C ASP A 232 10.88 -1.81 3.69
N VAL A 233 9.75 -1.10 3.63
CA VAL A 233 9.56 0.10 2.83
C VAL A 233 9.64 1.30 3.75
N LEU A 234 10.44 2.29 3.36
CA LEU A 234 10.67 3.52 4.08
C LEU A 234 10.03 4.68 3.32
N PHE A 235 9.24 5.48 4.02
CA PHE A 235 8.63 6.70 3.53
C PHE A 235 9.02 7.89 4.40
N GLY A 236 9.04 9.08 3.81
CA GLY A 236 8.98 10.32 4.57
C GLY A 236 7.59 10.57 5.15
N ARG A 237 7.41 11.71 5.80
CA ARG A 237 6.11 12.12 6.32
C ARG A 237 5.13 12.44 5.19
N TYR A 238 5.60 12.97 4.06
CA TYR A 238 4.81 13.26 2.87
C TYR A 238 5.57 12.85 1.61
N TRP A 239 4.89 12.76 0.48
CA TRP A 239 5.52 12.59 -0.83
C TRP A 239 4.67 13.09 -2.00
N SER A 240 5.07 14.20 -2.60
CA SER A 240 4.38 14.81 -3.76
C SER A 240 4.81 14.24 -5.12
N GLY A 241 5.71 13.26 -5.13
CA GLY A 241 6.40 12.77 -6.32
C GLY A 241 7.70 13.51 -6.66
N ARG A 242 7.93 14.68 -6.03
CA ARG A 242 9.14 15.49 -6.19
C ARG A 242 9.79 15.86 -4.88
N SER A 243 8.99 16.03 -3.84
CA SER A 243 9.42 16.51 -2.53
C SER A 243 8.61 15.84 -1.43
N ALA A 244 9.32 15.47 -0.36
CA ALA A 244 8.73 14.98 0.88
C ALA A 244 8.33 16.10 1.87
N ALA A 245 8.55 17.37 1.49
CA ALA A 245 8.28 18.54 2.34
C ALA A 245 6.98 19.27 2.00
N ASP A 246 6.32 18.89 0.90
CA ASP A 246 5.04 19.48 0.49
C ASP A 246 3.89 18.69 1.14
N ALA A 247 3.45 19.12 2.32
CA ALA A 247 2.37 18.48 3.06
C ALA A 247 1.01 18.54 2.35
N VAL A 248 0.80 19.52 1.46
CA VAL A 248 -0.48 19.71 0.77
C VAL A 248 -0.57 18.79 -0.44
N ARG A 249 0.48 18.75 -1.27
CA ARG A 249 0.49 17.91 -2.48
C ARG A 249 1.05 16.51 -2.26
N GLY A 250 1.73 16.32 -1.13
CA GLY A 250 2.34 15.06 -0.73
C GLY A 250 1.59 14.32 0.37
N ALA A 251 0.38 14.76 0.71
CA ALA A 251 -0.53 13.99 1.53
C ALA A 251 -0.73 12.59 0.94
N TRP A 252 -0.79 11.55 1.78
CA TRP A 252 -0.76 10.16 1.34
C TRP A 252 -2.01 9.71 0.57
N ASP A 253 -3.11 10.45 0.71
CA ASP A 253 -4.33 10.26 -0.08
C ASP A 253 -4.25 10.88 -1.49
N GLN A 254 -3.18 11.61 -1.81
CA GLN A 254 -2.98 12.21 -3.12
C GLN A 254 -2.46 11.17 -4.13
N PRO A 255 -2.84 11.28 -5.43
CA PRO A 255 -2.42 10.36 -6.48
C PRO A 255 -0.94 10.04 -6.53
N ASN A 256 -0.08 11.05 -6.46
CA ASN A 256 1.36 10.81 -6.52
C ASN A 256 1.86 10.03 -5.30
N ALA A 257 1.27 10.24 -4.13
CA ALA A 257 1.70 9.63 -2.89
C ALA A 257 1.28 8.14 -2.84
N TYR A 258 -0.02 7.83 -2.99
CA TYR A 258 -0.48 6.44 -2.92
C TYR A 258 0.03 5.57 -4.08
N ARG A 259 0.23 6.14 -5.28
CA ARG A 259 0.87 5.42 -6.39
C ARG A 259 2.32 5.08 -6.07
N THR A 260 3.00 5.95 -5.32
CA THR A 260 4.36 5.65 -4.83
C THR A 260 4.34 4.53 -3.79
N ILE A 261 3.31 4.46 -2.94
CA ILE A 261 3.17 3.31 -2.02
C ILE A 261 3.09 2.01 -2.82
N ALA A 262 2.26 1.94 -3.86
CA ALA A 262 2.15 0.73 -4.70
C ALA A 262 3.46 0.43 -5.47
N HIS A 263 4.16 1.46 -5.96
CA HIS A 263 5.47 1.31 -6.60
C HIS A 263 6.50 0.66 -5.66
N GLU A 264 6.66 1.22 -4.46
CA GLU A 264 7.56 0.67 -3.45
C GLU A 264 7.10 -0.71 -2.95
N TRP A 265 5.79 -0.96 -2.93
CA TRP A 265 5.25 -2.29 -2.66
C TRP A 265 5.63 -3.29 -3.76
N GLY A 266 5.67 -2.86 -5.02
CA GLY A 266 6.16 -3.67 -6.15
C GLY A 266 7.58 -4.17 -5.94
N HIS A 267 8.47 -3.30 -5.45
CA HIS A 267 9.80 -3.72 -5.03
C HIS A 267 9.77 -4.71 -3.86
N TYR A 268 9.09 -4.32 -2.79
CA TYR A 268 9.09 -5.05 -1.52
C TYR A 268 8.48 -6.44 -1.61
N ALA A 269 7.28 -6.54 -2.18
CA ALA A 269 6.48 -7.76 -2.18
C ALA A 269 6.57 -8.53 -3.49
N LEU A 270 6.84 -7.86 -4.62
CA LEU A 270 6.72 -8.46 -5.95
C LEU A 270 8.07 -8.71 -6.64
N PHE A 271 9.18 -8.40 -5.96
CA PHE A 271 10.55 -8.59 -6.46
C PHE A 271 10.85 -7.84 -7.76
N LEU A 272 10.03 -6.83 -8.08
CA LEU A 272 10.23 -5.99 -9.25
C LEU A 272 11.34 -4.96 -8.94
N TYR A 273 12.11 -4.60 -9.94
CA TYR A 273 13.14 -3.57 -9.88
C TYR A 273 12.67 -2.35 -10.67
N ASP A 274 13.38 -1.25 -10.49
CA ASP A 274 13.13 -0.04 -11.25
C ASP A 274 13.34 -0.30 -12.75
N SER A 275 12.31 -0.01 -13.54
CA SER A 275 12.32 0.05 -15.00
C SER A 275 12.60 1.48 -15.49
N TYR A 276 13.19 2.33 -14.65
CA TYR A 276 13.71 3.64 -15.02
C TYR A 276 15.15 3.87 -14.50
N ARG A 277 15.83 2.84 -14.01
CA ARG A 277 17.15 2.94 -13.38
C ARG A 277 18.10 1.94 -13.99
N GLN A 278 19.33 2.38 -14.24
CA GLN A 278 20.43 1.53 -14.65
C GLN A 278 21.59 1.69 -13.66
N THR A 279 21.97 0.60 -13.00
CA THR A 279 23.14 0.59 -12.13
C THR A 279 24.35 0.01 -12.87
N THR A 280 25.35 0.85 -13.18
CA THR A 280 26.59 0.47 -13.86
C THR A 280 27.79 0.49 -12.90
N ALA A 281 28.97 0.07 -13.37
CA ALA A 281 30.21 0.18 -12.60
C ALA A 281 30.58 1.64 -12.23
N SER A 282 30.08 2.62 -12.99
CA SER A 282 30.31 4.05 -12.73
C SER A 282 29.25 4.68 -11.82
N GLY A 283 28.30 3.90 -11.31
CA GLY A 283 27.22 4.36 -10.44
C GLY A 283 25.83 4.12 -11.01
N THR A 284 24.82 4.66 -10.32
CA THR A 284 23.42 4.60 -10.75
C THR A 284 23.07 5.79 -11.62
N ARG A 285 22.35 5.54 -12.73
CA ARG A 285 21.76 6.55 -13.59
C ARG A 285 20.26 6.27 -13.75
N GLU A 286 19.44 7.32 -13.68
CA GLU A 286 18.04 7.23 -14.11
C GLU A 286 17.99 7.18 -15.66
N THR A 287 17.40 6.11 -16.18
CA THR A 287 17.17 5.80 -17.59
C THR A 287 15.70 5.48 -17.75
N TYR A 288 14.89 6.49 -18.02
CA TYR A 288 13.49 6.26 -18.35
C TYR A 288 13.45 5.50 -19.72
N CYS A 289 12.43 4.66 -20.00
CA CYS A 289 12.36 3.85 -21.23
C CYS A 289 11.04 3.78 -22.04
N THR A 290 10.05 4.62 -21.74
CA THR A 290 8.71 4.61 -22.35
C THR A 290 8.55 5.67 -23.44
N CYS A 291 7.43 5.68 -24.16
CA CYS A 291 7.19 6.52 -25.34
C CYS A 291 7.57 8.01 -25.18
N GLN A 292 7.68 8.54 -23.97
CA GLN A 292 8.34 9.82 -23.67
C GLN A 292 8.84 9.89 -22.23
N ASP A 293 10.08 9.50 -22.05
CA ASP A 293 10.91 9.57 -20.85
C ASP A 293 11.26 10.96 -20.30
N LEU A 294 10.41 11.95 -20.54
CA LEU A 294 10.68 13.34 -20.23
C LEU A 294 9.64 13.94 -19.28
N PRO A 295 10.04 14.93 -18.48
CA PRO A 295 9.18 15.89 -17.80
C PRO A 295 8.20 16.70 -18.70
N LEU A 296 7.98 16.28 -19.96
CA LEU A 296 7.29 17.04 -21.02
C LEU A 296 6.04 16.35 -21.60
N VAL A 297 5.60 15.19 -21.09
CA VAL A 297 4.36 14.50 -21.55
C VAL A 297 3.10 15.36 -21.38
N GLY A 298 3.16 16.44 -20.61
CA GLY A 298 2.11 17.47 -20.58
C GLY A 298 1.94 18.30 -21.87
N ARG A 299 2.72 18.06 -22.96
CA ARG A 299 2.71 18.91 -24.16
C ARG A 299 2.34 18.25 -25.50
N SER A 300 2.27 16.91 -25.63
CA SER A 300 1.90 16.33 -26.93
C SER A 300 1.43 14.87 -26.85
N THR A 301 0.16 14.63 -27.20
CA THR A 301 -0.45 13.29 -27.32
C THR A 301 0.00 12.54 -28.59
N SER A 302 0.58 13.22 -29.58
CA SER A 302 1.10 12.58 -30.80
C SER A 302 2.41 11.83 -30.60
N ALA A 303 3.07 11.99 -29.46
CA ALA A 303 4.37 11.37 -29.20
C ALA A 303 4.30 9.89 -28.75
N CYS A 304 3.14 9.43 -28.29
CA CYS A 304 2.92 8.02 -27.93
C CYS A 304 2.39 7.17 -29.09
N ALA A 305 2.46 7.66 -30.34
CA ALA A 305 2.00 6.94 -31.53
C ALA A 305 0.57 6.36 -31.41
N GLY A 306 -0.30 6.97 -30.58
CA GLY A 306 -1.67 6.51 -30.36
C GLY A 306 -1.87 5.48 -29.25
N ILE A 307 -0.82 5.09 -28.50
CA ILE A 307 -0.97 4.28 -27.27
C ILE A 307 -1.63 5.14 -26.18
N ALA A 308 -2.66 4.61 -25.52
CA ALA A 308 -3.30 5.28 -24.39
C ALA A 308 -2.27 5.54 -23.28
N ALA A 309 -2.26 6.74 -22.69
CA ALA A 309 -1.27 7.13 -21.68
C ALA A 309 -1.22 6.16 -20.47
N SER A 310 -2.35 5.50 -20.16
CA SER A 310 -2.50 4.46 -19.14
C SER A 310 -1.63 3.22 -19.42
N ALA A 311 -1.50 2.83 -20.69
CA ALA A 311 -0.70 1.69 -21.16
C ALA A 311 0.73 2.10 -21.61
N ALA A 312 1.07 3.38 -21.53
CA ALA A 312 2.33 3.89 -22.06
C ALA A 312 3.53 3.62 -21.15
N ALA A 313 3.32 3.36 -19.85
CA ALA A 313 4.38 3.10 -18.87
C ALA A 313 3.98 2.03 -17.87
N SER A 314 4.96 1.22 -17.43
CA SER A 314 4.81 0.35 -16.26
C SER A 314 4.84 1.19 -14.97
N ALA A 315 4.12 0.77 -13.92
CA ALA A 315 4.28 1.34 -12.59
C ALA A 315 5.72 1.27 -12.08
N MET A 316 6.52 0.31 -12.53
CA MET A 316 7.93 0.20 -12.19
C MET A 316 8.83 1.16 -12.99
N SER A 317 8.30 1.77 -14.06
CA SER A 317 9.01 2.79 -14.86
C SER A 317 8.57 4.21 -14.48
N TYR A 318 7.26 4.45 -14.36
CA TYR A 318 6.72 5.75 -13.98
C TYR A 318 5.29 5.64 -13.42
N HIS A 319 5.17 5.31 -12.13
CA HIS A 319 3.90 5.11 -11.44
C HIS A 319 2.98 6.33 -11.40
N TYR A 320 3.47 7.56 -11.60
CA TYR A 320 2.61 8.75 -11.52
C TYR A 320 1.54 8.82 -12.61
N SER A 321 1.72 8.11 -13.73
CA SER A 321 0.71 8.04 -14.81
C SER A 321 0.43 6.64 -15.33
N ALA A 322 1.23 5.64 -14.95
CA ALA A 322 0.98 4.25 -15.31
C ALA A 322 -0.34 3.74 -14.69
N SER A 323 -1.05 2.87 -15.40
CA SER A 323 -2.10 2.01 -14.80
C SER A 323 -1.72 0.53 -14.81
N GLU A 324 -0.60 0.16 -15.46
CA GLU A 324 -0.27 -1.24 -15.72
C GLU A 324 1.10 -1.67 -15.20
N PHE A 325 1.26 -2.97 -15.02
CA PHE A 325 2.55 -3.66 -15.13
C PHE A 325 2.80 -4.10 -16.58
N TRP A 326 4.05 -4.13 -17.02
CA TRP A 326 4.32 -4.57 -18.39
C TRP A 326 4.06 -6.06 -18.58
N LEU A 327 3.19 -6.37 -19.55
CA LEU A 327 2.86 -7.74 -19.95
C LEU A 327 3.96 -8.35 -20.82
N GLU A 328 4.25 -7.71 -21.94
CA GLU A 328 5.24 -8.17 -22.91
C GLU A 328 6.59 -7.48 -22.69
N GLY A 329 7.67 -8.11 -23.17
CA GLY A 329 9.05 -7.76 -22.88
C GLY A 329 9.35 -6.25 -22.87
N ALA A 330 10.30 -5.84 -22.03
CA ALA A 330 10.62 -4.44 -21.85
C ALA A 330 10.96 -3.78 -23.20
N PRO A 331 10.50 -2.54 -23.47
CA PRO A 331 10.85 -1.83 -24.69
C PRO A 331 12.37 -1.85 -24.91
N PRO A 332 12.89 -1.79 -26.16
CA PRO A 332 14.33 -1.83 -26.40
C PRO A 332 15.13 -0.77 -25.62
N ALA A 333 14.54 0.39 -25.33
CA ALA A 333 15.16 1.43 -24.48
C ALA A 333 15.36 0.97 -23.02
N CYS A 334 14.66 -0.07 -22.60
CA CYS A 334 14.59 -0.55 -21.23
C CYS A 334 15.32 -1.86 -20.96
N VAL A 335 15.93 -2.47 -21.97
CA VAL A 335 16.76 -3.66 -21.78
C VAL A 335 17.99 -3.43 -20.88
N GLY A 336 18.37 -2.16 -20.66
CA GLY A 336 19.48 -1.78 -19.78
C GLY A 336 19.09 -1.51 -18.32
N THR A 337 17.81 -1.54 -17.96
CA THR A 337 17.37 -1.23 -16.59
C THR A 337 17.68 -2.34 -15.61
N ASP A 338 17.60 -2.03 -14.31
CA ASP A 338 17.83 -3.00 -13.26
C ASP A 338 16.83 -4.16 -13.33
N GLN A 339 15.56 -3.89 -13.69
CA GLN A 339 14.55 -4.92 -13.97
C GLN A 339 14.94 -5.86 -15.12
N ALA A 340 15.25 -5.30 -16.30
CA ALA A 340 15.60 -6.11 -17.46
C ALA A 340 16.92 -6.86 -17.27
N ARG A 341 17.92 -6.24 -16.62
CA ARG A 341 19.22 -6.88 -16.37
C ARG A 341 19.13 -8.02 -15.37
N LEU A 342 18.38 -7.83 -14.28
CA LEU A 342 18.26 -8.88 -13.27
C LEU A 342 17.33 -9.99 -13.73
N HIS A 343 16.10 -9.67 -14.12
CA HIS A 343 15.11 -10.71 -14.42
C HIS A 343 15.15 -11.18 -15.87
N GLY A 344 15.65 -10.37 -16.80
CA GLY A 344 15.58 -10.66 -18.24
C GLY A 344 14.14 -10.78 -18.75
N ALA A 345 13.18 -10.18 -18.04
CA ALA A 345 11.74 -10.41 -18.21
C ALA A 345 10.93 -9.14 -17.97
N SER A 346 9.70 -9.10 -18.51
CA SER A 346 8.71 -8.08 -18.16
C SER A 346 8.28 -8.20 -16.70
N ASP A 347 7.50 -7.23 -16.22
CA ASP A 347 6.96 -7.25 -14.86
C ASP A 347 6.08 -8.49 -14.67
N TRP A 348 5.11 -8.71 -15.57
CA TRP A 348 4.21 -9.87 -15.50
C TRP A 348 4.93 -11.20 -15.68
N ALA A 349 5.95 -11.28 -16.53
CA ALA A 349 6.76 -12.48 -16.63
C ALA A 349 7.61 -12.73 -15.37
N THR A 350 7.87 -11.71 -14.56
CA THR A 350 8.45 -11.86 -13.21
C THR A 350 7.40 -12.31 -12.21
N LEU A 351 6.20 -11.70 -12.24
CA LEU A 351 5.07 -12.05 -11.38
C LEU A 351 4.57 -13.48 -11.59
N ALA A 352 4.62 -14.01 -12.82
CA ALA A 352 4.30 -15.40 -13.10
C ALA A 352 5.18 -16.39 -12.29
N ARG A 353 6.39 -15.95 -11.91
CA ARG A 353 7.35 -16.71 -11.09
C ARG A 353 7.38 -16.25 -9.63
N TRP A 354 6.44 -15.41 -9.20
CA TRP A 354 6.44 -14.80 -7.87
C TRP A 354 6.57 -15.80 -6.71
N SER A 355 5.88 -16.93 -6.80
CA SER A 355 5.98 -18.00 -5.82
C SER A 355 7.34 -18.71 -5.88
N ALA A 356 7.83 -19.01 -7.09
CA ALA A 356 9.11 -19.68 -7.29
C ALA A 356 10.30 -18.83 -6.81
N ILE A 357 10.23 -17.50 -6.96
CA ILE A 357 11.22 -16.56 -6.40
C ILE A 357 11.33 -16.72 -4.88
N GLN A 358 10.21 -17.01 -4.21
CA GLN A 358 10.11 -17.25 -2.78
C GLN A 358 10.41 -18.71 -2.37
N GLY A 359 10.78 -19.58 -3.33
CA GLY A 359 11.01 -21.00 -3.06
C GLY A 359 9.73 -21.81 -2.85
N LEU A 360 8.57 -21.29 -3.26
CA LEU A 360 7.28 -21.96 -3.14
C LEU A 360 6.97 -22.77 -4.40
N PRO A 361 6.37 -23.96 -4.27
CA PRO A 361 6.21 -24.90 -5.39
C PRO A 361 5.04 -24.60 -6.33
N GLU A 362 4.07 -23.79 -5.90
CA GLU A 362 2.84 -23.52 -6.64
C GLU A 362 2.84 -22.12 -7.27
N GLU A 363 2.48 -22.03 -8.56
CA GLU A 363 2.28 -20.75 -9.23
C GLU A 363 0.81 -20.33 -9.13
N TRP A 364 0.56 -19.23 -8.40
CA TRP A 364 -0.80 -18.74 -8.16
C TRP A 364 -1.18 -17.56 -9.04
N LEU A 365 -0.24 -16.66 -9.33
CA LEU A 365 -0.49 -15.51 -10.18
C LEU A 365 -0.58 -15.94 -11.65
N ARG A 366 -1.55 -15.38 -12.36
CA ARG A 366 -1.83 -15.65 -13.76
C ARG A 366 -1.33 -14.49 -14.61
N LEU A 367 -0.67 -14.80 -15.71
CA LEU A 367 -0.44 -13.83 -16.77
C LEU A 367 -1.81 -13.41 -17.33
N PRO A 368 -2.12 -12.10 -17.38
CA PRO A 368 -3.34 -11.63 -18.02
C PRO A 368 -3.26 -11.86 -19.53
N ALA A 369 -4.41 -12.13 -20.16
CA ALA A 369 -4.49 -12.37 -21.60
C ALA A 369 -4.28 -11.08 -22.42
N ALA A 370 -4.65 -9.94 -21.86
CA ALA A 370 -4.43 -8.60 -22.38
C ALA A 370 -4.34 -7.62 -21.20
N LEU A 371 -3.77 -6.44 -21.43
CA LEU A 371 -3.86 -5.32 -20.49
C LEU A 371 -5.11 -4.52 -20.86
N ASP A 372 -6.05 -4.42 -19.92
CA ASP A 372 -7.23 -3.57 -20.03
C ASP A 372 -7.13 -2.41 -19.05
N VAL A 373 -8.09 -1.48 -19.03
CA VAL A 373 -8.21 -0.60 -17.85
C VAL A 373 -8.51 -1.52 -16.69
N GLY A 374 -7.60 -1.62 -15.73
CA GLY A 374 -7.69 -2.63 -14.69
C GLY A 374 -8.94 -2.50 -13.83
N PRO A 375 -9.29 -3.58 -13.12
CA PRO A 375 -10.58 -3.73 -12.52
C PRO A 375 -10.79 -2.77 -11.35
N ALA A 376 -11.99 -2.19 -11.28
CA ALA A 376 -12.42 -1.49 -10.07
C ALA A 376 -12.36 -2.46 -8.86
N PRO A 377 -12.01 -1.99 -7.65
CA PRO A 377 -11.89 -2.86 -6.48
C PRO A 377 -13.15 -3.69 -6.17
N GLY A 378 -14.35 -3.12 -6.38
CA GLY A 378 -15.62 -3.83 -6.20
C GLY A 378 -15.71 -4.52 -4.83
N LEU A 379 -16.03 -5.82 -4.85
CA LEU A 379 -16.08 -6.66 -3.64
C LEU A 379 -14.75 -6.73 -2.88
N VAL A 380 -13.60 -6.54 -3.55
CA VAL A 380 -12.28 -6.63 -2.91
C VAL A 380 -12.03 -5.49 -1.94
N ASP A 381 -12.68 -4.34 -2.15
CA ASP A 381 -12.60 -3.19 -1.26
C ASP A 381 -13.09 -3.49 0.17
N HIS A 382 -13.91 -4.53 0.36
CA HIS A 382 -14.34 -5.00 1.68
C HIS A 382 -13.23 -5.72 2.47
N PHE A 383 -12.23 -6.26 1.77
CA PHE A 383 -11.13 -6.96 2.43
C PHE A 383 -10.06 -6.01 2.97
N PHE A 384 -10.06 -4.76 2.52
CA PHE A 384 -9.12 -3.75 3.00
C PHE A 384 -9.37 -3.42 4.48
N GLY A 385 -8.32 -3.54 5.29
CA GLY A 385 -8.35 -3.29 6.72
C GLY A 385 -9.13 -4.31 7.53
N THR A 386 -9.71 -5.34 6.90
CA THR A 386 -10.49 -6.36 7.61
C THR A 386 -9.66 -7.59 7.89
N THR A 387 -9.56 -7.93 9.17
CA THR A 387 -9.26 -9.31 9.56
C THR A 387 -10.61 -10.04 9.65
N PRO A 388 -10.76 -11.22 9.03
CA PRO A 388 -11.94 -12.03 9.29
C PRO A 388 -12.00 -12.26 10.80
N ALA A 389 -13.19 -12.12 11.40
CA ALA A 389 -13.35 -12.19 12.85
C ALA A 389 -12.86 -13.55 13.38
N ILE A 390 -11.60 -13.60 13.78
CA ILE A 390 -11.03 -14.58 14.69
C ILE A 390 -11.05 -13.84 16.02
N ASP A 391 -11.96 -14.23 16.92
CA ASP A 391 -12.10 -13.75 18.31
C ASP A 391 -11.29 -12.46 18.63
N MET A 392 -11.93 -11.31 18.41
CA MET A 392 -11.29 -9.99 18.35
C MET A 392 -10.91 -9.42 19.73
N SER A 393 -10.11 -10.13 20.51
CA SER A 393 -9.50 -9.56 21.72
C SER A 393 -8.24 -8.73 21.42
N ALA A 394 -7.83 -8.56 20.15
CA ALA A 394 -6.56 -7.94 19.77
C ALA A 394 -6.65 -6.69 18.87
N LEU A 395 -7.85 -6.25 18.47
CA LEU A 395 -8.03 -4.99 17.74
C LEU A 395 -8.20 -3.82 18.71
N PHE A 396 -7.11 -3.49 19.40
CA PHE A 396 -6.98 -2.21 20.10
C PHE A 396 -6.75 -1.11 19.06
N LEU A 397 -7.84 -0.55 18.54
CA LEU A 397 -7.92 0.90 18.44
C LEU A 397 -8.37 1.37 19.82
N PRO A 398 -7.50 1.94 20.68
CA PRO A 398 -8.02 2.88 21.65
C PRO A 398 -8.52 4.06 20.82
N LEU A 399 -9.80 4.04 20.48
CA LEU A 399 -10.55 5.28 20.44
C LEU A 399 -10.31 5.90 21.82
N VAL A 400 -9.54 6.99 21.86
CA VAL A 400 -9.39 7.81 23.06
C VAL A 400 -10.74 8.45 23.33
N ALA A 401 -11.68 7.68 23.87
CA ALA A 401 -12.73 8.20 24.70
C ALA A 401 -12.05 8.42 26.06
N ASN A 402 -11.68 9.66 26.35
CA ASN A 402 -11.26 10.08 27.68
C ASN A 402 -12.41 9.82 28.67
N ALA A 403 -12.46 8.60 29.21
CA ALA A 403 -13.26 8.28 30.37
C ALA A 403 -12.51 8.83 31.60
N GLY A 404 -12.84 10.06 32.00
CA GLY A 404 -12.66 10.54 33.37
C GLY A 404 -11.23 10.77 33.89
N GLY A 405 -10.19 10.62 33.06
CA GLY A 405 -8.83 11.03 33.43
C GLY A 405 -8.69 12.55 33.33
N VAL A 406 -8.24 13.19 34.41
CA VAL A 406 -7.83 14.61 34.42
C VAL A 406 -6.99 14.88 33.17
N ALA A 407 -7.39 15.86 32.36
CA ALA A 407 -6.70 16.23 31.13
C ALA A 407 -5.19 16.25 31.38
N ALA A 408 -4.47 15.27 30.81
CA ALA A 408 -3.02 15.39 30.72
C ALA A 408 -2.76 16.66 29.92
N ASP A 409 -1.96 17.57 30.48
CA ASP A 409 -1.53 18.81 29.82
C ASP A 409 -1.25 18.51 28.35
N ILE A 410 -2.07 19.06 27.45
CA ILE A 410 -1.80 19.03 26.02
C ILE A 410 -0.36 19.53 25.88
N PRO A 411 0.56 18.76 25.26
CA PRO A 411 1.94 19.20 25.11
C PRO A 411 1.92 20.57 24.47
N ARG A 412 2.42 21.59 25.19
CA ARG A 412 2.50 22.94 24.65
C ARG A 412 3.29 22.87 23.35
N SER A 413 2.66 23.23 22.23
CA SER A 413 3.40 23.53 21.00
C SER A 413 4.21 24.78 21.27
N VAL A 414 5.52 24.69 21.09
CA VAL A 414 6.39 25.85 21.12
C VAL A 414 6.80 26.15 19.68
N PRO A 415 6.27 27.23 19.08
CA PRO A 415 6.71 27.66 17.77
C PRO A 415 8.11 28.27 17.88
N ILE A 416 9.07 27.72 17.14
CA ILE A 416 10.42 28.27 16.98
C ILE A 416 10.52 28.90 15.60
N ALA A 417 10.71 30.21 15.56
CA ALA A 417 11.07 30.90 14.33
C ALA A 417 12.52 30.53 13.95
N LEU A 418 12.72 30.06 12.72
CA LEU A 418 14.04 29.87 12.15
C LEU A 418 14.42 31.07 11.30
N THR A 419 15.53 31.70 11.66
CA THR A 419 16.13 32.75 10.83
C THR A 419 17.56 32.38 10.45
N VAL A 420 17.94 32.82 9.26
CA VAL A 420 19.34 32.79 8.81
C VAL A 420 19.90 34.20 8.85
N ASP A 421 21.17 34.30 9.21
CA ASP A 421 21.92 35.55 9.27
C ASP A 421 22.44 35.99 7.88
N ALA A 422 21.75 35.57 6.82
CA ALA A 422 22.05 35.89 5.44
C ALA A 422 20.77 36.35 4.75
N GLU A 423 20.86 37.42 3.95
CA GLU A 423 19.75 37.81 3.07
C GLU A 423 19.68 36.87 1.88
N LEU A 424 18.64 36.04 1.84
CA LEU A 424 18.42 35.10 0.74
C LEU A 424 17.45 35.67 -0.28
N SER A 425 17.76 35.47 -1.56
CA SER A 425 16.76 35.65 -2.61
C SER A 425 15.59 34.68 -2.42
N THR A 426 14.42 35.00 -2.97
CA THR A 426 13.25 34.10 -2.88
C THR A 426 13.53 32.69 -3.40
N PRO A 427 14.21 32.48 -4.55
CA PRO A 427 14.58 31.14 -5.01
C PRO A 427 15.51 30.39 -4.05
N GLU A 428 16.54 31.05 -3.49
CA GLU A 428 17.47 30.44 -2.55
C GLU A 428 16.77 30.02 -1.25
N ARG A 429 15.89 30.88 -0.73
CA ARG A 429 15.10 30.64 0.47
C ARG A 429 14.09 29.50 0.31
N LEU A 430 13.53 29.33 -0.89
CA LEU A 430 12.66 28.20 -1.21
C LEU A 430 13.45 26.91 -1.47
N ALA A 431 14.72 27.01 -1.87
CA ALA A 431 15.61 25.86 -2.09
C ALA A 431 16.24 25.30 -0.81
N LEU A 432 16.21 26.05 0.31
CA LEU A 432 16.67 25.57 1.61
C LEU A 432 15.56 24.83 2.35
N ALA A 433 15.84 23.60 2.79
CA ALA A 433 14.94 22.82 3.62
C ALA A 433 15.62 22.56 4.98
N PRO A 434 15.26 23.30 6.05
CA PRO A 434 15.78 23.00 7.38
C PRO A 434 15.22 21.68 7.88
N GLN A 435 16.09 20.69 7.97
CA GLN A 435 15.93 19.47 8.72
C GLN A 435 16.16 19.77 10.20
N VAL A 436 15.19 19.53 11.05
CA VAL A 436 15.37 19.68 12.50
C VAL A 436 15.11 18.35 13.14
N TYR A 437 16.07 17.86 13.91
CA TYR A 437 15.87 16.71 14.76
C TYR A 437 16.29 17.02 16.19
N THR A 438 15.55 16.50 17.16
CA THR A 438 15.98 16.52 18.55
C THR A 438 16.49 15.15 18.95
N LEU A 439 17.57 15.12 19.72
CA LEU A 439 18.08 13.87 20.28
C LEU A 439 17.66 13.77 21.76
N SER A 440 17.22 12.58 22.15
CA SER A 440 16.97 12.26 23.55
C SER A 440 18.24 12.49 24.36
N SER A 441 18.09 13.03 25.57
CA SER A 441 19.19 13.22 26.53
C SER A 441 19.70 11.90 27.13
N THR A 442 19.06 10.76 26.84
CA THR A 442 19.51 9.44 27.28
C THR A 442 20.72 8.94 26.47
N ALA A 443 21.59 8.16 27.12
CA ALA A 443 22.81 7.63 26.51
C ALA A 443 22.46 6.80 25.26
N GLY A 444 22.82 7.31 24.07
CA GLY A 444 22.52 6.68 22.78
C GLY A 444 21.88 7.61 21.74
N GLY A 445 21.37 8.79 22.13
CA GLY A 445 20.99 9.86 21.20
C GLY A 445 19.97 9.43 20.13
N ARG A 446 18.84 8.84 20.53
CA ARG A 446 17.71 8.54 19.63
C ARG A 446 17.03 9.86 19.21
N ALA A 447 16.68 10.00 17.92
CA ALA A 447 15.86 11.12 17.46
C ALA A 447 14.46 11.04 18.12
N VAL A 448 14.06 12.10 18.82
CA VAL A 448 12.75 12.23 19.51
C VAL A 448 11.78 13.06 18.67
N TYR A 449 12.31 13.94 17.84
CA TYR A 449 11.57 14.71 16.85
C TYR A 449 12.41 14.74 15.58
N GLN A 450 11.77 14.65 14.41
CA GLN A 450 12.33 15.05 13.13
C GLN A 450 11.25 15.83 12.38
N GLY A 451 11.61 16.98 11.82
CA GLY A 451 10.65 17.88 11.19
C GLY A 451 11.32 18.88 10.27
N THR A 452 10.50 19.66 9.56
CA THR A 452 10.94 20.80 8.76
C THR A 452 10.18 22.05 9.18
N SER A 453 10.66 23.22 8.77
CA SER A 453 9.93 24.46 8.98
C SER A 453 8.72 24.57 8.05
N HIS A 454 7.63 25.11 8.58
CA HIS A 454 6.40 25.45 7.87
C HIS A 454 6.12 26.97 7.96
N GLY A 455 5.06 27.44 7.32
CA GLY A 455 4.66 28.86 7.34
C GLY A 455 5.34 29.73 6.27
N THR A 456 4.96 31.01 6.24
CA THR A 456 5.30 31.94 5.16
C THR A 456 6.75 32.42 5.25
N ARG A 457 7.58 32.08 4.24
CA ARG A 457 8.98 32.54 4.11
C ARG A 457 9.05 33.88 3.36
N THR A 458 8.46 34.92 3.93
CA THR A 458 8.30 36.23 3.26
C THR A 458 9.46 37.18 3.50
N ALA A 459 10.10 37.13 4.67
CA ALA A 459 11.29 37.94 4.96
C ALA A 459 12.55 37.31 4.35
N SER A 460 13.52 38.13 3.94
CA SER A 460 14.81 37.72 3.34
C SER A 460 15.58 36.70 4.20
N GLN A 461 15.36 36.75 5.51
CA GLN A 461 16.05 35.93 6.52
C GLN A 461 15.19 34.82 7.14
N SER A 462 13.90 34.72 6.80
CA SER A 462 12.99 33.76 7.45
C SER A 462 12.97 32.41 6.74
N LEU A 463 13.31 31.34 7.47
CA LEU A 463 13.13 29.98 6.98
C LEU A 463 11.77 29.39 7.38
N GLY A 464 10.91 30.13 8.07
CA GLY A 464 9.61 29.67 8.59
C GLY A 464 9.65 29.34 10.08
N THR A 465 8.66 28.59 10.53
CA THR A 465 8.42 28.23 11.93
C THR A 465 8.45 26.71 12.09
N LEU A 466 8.96 26.22 13.23
CA LEU A 466 8.79 24.83 13.65
C LEU A 466 7.93 24.74 14.88
N ASP A 467 6.96 23.83 14.86
CA ASP A 467 6.22 23.44 16.06
C ASP A 467 6.90 22.23 16.67
N LEU A 468 7.59 22.47 17.79
CA LEU A 468 8.21 21.42 18.58
C LEU A 468 7.19 20.89 19.59
N LEU A 469 6.55 19.78 19.25
CA LEU A 469 5.56 19.12 20.10
C LEU A 469 6.27 18.18 21.10
N GLY A 470 5.99 18.35 22.39
CA GLY A 470 6.45 17.42 23.43
C GLY A 470 7.91 17.57 23.88
N ILE A 471 8.61 18.61 23.43
CA ILE A 471 10.02 18.85 23.72
C ILE A 471 10.16 19.63 25.03
N ARG A 472 10.97 19.14 25.96
CA ARG A 472 11.21 19.75 27.27
C ARG A 472 12.62 20.31 27.40
N ASN A 473 13.65 19.49 27.18
CA ASN A 473 15.07 19.82 27.41
C ASN A 473 16.01 19.08 26.44
N GLU A 474 15.48 18.55 25.33
CA GLU A 474 16.25 17.81 24.34
C GLU A 474 17.21 18.73 23.57
N ARG A 475 18.32 18.16 23.09
CA ARG A 475 19.27 18.90 22.27
C ARG A 475 18.74 19.03 20.85
N LEU A 476 18.65 20.26 20.36
CA LEU A 476 18.20 20.56 19.00
C LEU A 476 19.37 20.47 18.02
N HIS A 477 19.24 19.59 17.04
CA HIS A 477 20.12 19.50 15.90
C HIS A 477 19.38 20.04 14.68
N VAL A 478 20.00 20.99 14.00
CA VAL A 478 19.44 21.59 12.78
C VAL A 478 20.42 21.33 11.65
N GLN A 479 19.96 20.64 10.63
CA GLN A 479 20.66 20.47 9.38
C GLN A 479 19.94 21.29 8.31
N LEU A 480 20.71 21.96 7.47
CA LEU A 480 20.21 22.72 6.34
C LEU A 480 20.76 22.06 5.09
N ASP A 481 19.86 21.53 4.27
CA ASP A 481 20.21 21.00 2.95
C ASP A 481 19.67 21.94 1.87
N ARG A 482 20.48 22.13 0.82
CA ARG A 482 20.10 22.90 -0.37
C ARG A 482 19.72 21.92 -1.49
N PHE A 483 18.46 21.96 -1.92
CA PHE A 483 17.95 21.05 -2.94
C PHE A 483 18.67 21.26 -4.29
N GLY A 484 19.22 20.18 -4.87
CA GLY A 484 19.91 20.22 -6.17
C GLY A 484 21.41 20.55 -6.13
N SER A 485 22.02 20.61 -4.94
CA SER A 485 23.47 20.75 -4.76
C SER A 485 23.97 19.76 -3.70
N ASP A 486 25.21 19.29 -3.83
CA ASP A 486 25.86 18.43 -2.81
C ASP A 486 26.25 19.20 -1.52
N GLU A 487 25.79 20.44 -1.36
CA GLU A 487 26.08 21.28 -0.21
C GLU A 487 25.17 20.93 0.98
N ARG A 488 25.79 20.43 2.06
CA ARG A 488 25.14 20.20 3.36
C ARG A 488 25.75 21.09 4.42
N TYR A 489 24.90 21.71 5.22
CA TYR A 489 25.28 22.56 6.34
C TYR A 489 24.68 21.99 7.63
N SER A 490 25.50 21.79 8.66
CA SER A 490 25.05 21.20 9.93
C SER A 490 25.31 22.16 11.08
N TYR A 491 24.27 22.43 11.86
CA TYR A 491 24.30 23.23 13.07
C TYR A 491 23.90 22.39 14.29
N ARG A 492 24.63 22.55 15.39
CA ARG A 492 24.36 21.88 16.66
C ARG A 492 24.16 22.94 17.74
N GLY A 493 22.91 23.17 18.12
CA GLY A 493 22.55 24.10 19.19
C GLY A 493 22.03 23.39 20.43
N ALA A 494 21.87 24.13 21.52
CA ALA A 494 20.94 23.76 22.58
C ALA A 494 19.88 24.87 22.60
N ALA A 495 18.62 24.53 22.36
CA ALA A 495 17.51 25.47 22.42
C ALA A 495 16.64 25.12 23.62
N ARG A 496 16.27 26.12 24.42
CA ARG A 496 15.20 25.98 25.43
C ARG A 496 13.88 26.39 24.77
N ALA A 497 12.78 25.87 25.28
CA ALA A 497 11.44 25.97 24.72
C ALA A 497 10.81 27.40 24.76
N ALA A 498 11.58 28.47 24.52
CA ALA A 498 11.09 29.85 24.52
C ALA A 498 11.84 30.81 23.58
N ASP A 499 12.85 30.35 22.82
CA ASP A 499 13.76 31.24 22.09
C ASP A 499 13.64 31.09 20.55
N SER A 500 13.87 32.20 19.83
CA SER A 500 14.14 32.17 18.38
C SER A 500 15.50 31.51 18.12
N LEU A 501 15.62 30.75 17.03
CA LEU A 501 16.90 30.16 16.62
C LEU A 501 17.46 30.93 15.42
N GLN A 502 18.52 31.70 15.67
CA GLN A 502 19.27 32.39 14.62
C GLN A 502 20.47 31.53 14.19
N LEU A 503 20.59 31.29 12.88
CA LEU A 503 21.70 30.55 12.27
C LEU A 503 22.72 31.55 11.71
N THR A 504 23.85 31.74 12.40
CA THR A 504 24.85 32.79 12.09
C THR A 504 25.77 32.43 10.90
N ALA A 505 26.16 33.44 10.12
CA ALA A 505 26.97 33.28 8.89
C ALA A 505 28.34 32.57 9.11
N GLU A 506 28.96 32.71 10.28
CA GLU A 506 30.23 32.04 10.61
C GLU A 506 30.13 30.50 10.72
N SER A 507 28.91 29.97 10.81
CA SER A 507 28.64 28.52 10.90
C SER A 507 28.47 27.82 9.54
N TRP A 508 28.61 28.57 8.44
CA TRP A 508 28.51 28.07 7.07
C TRP A 508 29.84 27.45 6.63
N ARG A 509 30.23 26.36 7.28
CA ARG A 509 31.28 25.49 6.74
C ARG A 509 30.60 24.35 6.00
N PRO A 510 30.96 24.09 4.73
CA PRO A 510 30.51 22.87 4.06
C PRO A 510 30.92 21.68 4.93
N ALA A 511 29.95 20.87 5.34
CA ALA A 511 30.24 19.64 6.06
C ALA A 511 30.80 18.64 5.04
N LEU A 512 32.13 18.61 4.87
CA LEU A 512 32.83 17.48 4.28
C LEU A 512 32.66 16.28 5.23
N ILE A 513 31.55 15.56 5.10
CA ILE A 513 31.36 14.27 5.74
C ILE A 513 32.10 13.25 4.87
N PHE A 514 33.38 13.00 5.21
CA PHE A 514 34.03 11.77 4.78
C PHE A 514 33.37 10.61 5.53
N SER A 515 32.63 9.73 4.82
CA SER A 515 32.37 8.39 5.33
C SER A 515 33.67 7.58 5.23
N ARG A 516 34.45 7.54 6.31
CA ARG A 516 35.50 6.54 6.47
C ARG A 516 34.92 5.31 7.17
N SER A 517 34.61 4.28 6.40
CA SER A 517 34.76 2.90 6.86
C SER A 517 36.19 2.43 6.54
N SER A 518 36.81 1.77 7.52
CA SER A 518 38.03 0.94 7.49
C SER A 518 39.41 1.60 7.23
N CYS A 519 40.14 1.87 8.32
CA CYS A 519 41.44 1.23 8.60
C CYS A 519 41.89 1.57 10.03
N GLN A 520 41.85 0.61 10.95
CA GLN A 520 42.65 0.64 12.18
C GLN A 520 44.02 0.00 11.85
N ALA A 521 45.11 0.71 12.12
CA ALA A 521 46.42 0.10 12.25
C ALA A 521 47.16 0.78 13.41
N SER A 522 47.33 0.03 14.50
CA SER A 522 48.28 0.36 15.57
C SER A 522 49.70 0.13 15.08
N ALA A 523 50.57 1.11 15.34
CA ALA A 523 52.03 1.06 15.45
C ALA A 523 52.84 0.20 14.44
N ARG A 524 53.61 0.93 13.62
CA ARG A 524 54.76 0.51 12.77
C ARG A 524 54.43 -0.23 11.47
N SER A 525 54.34 0.58 10.41
CA SER A 525 54.80 0.34 9.02
C SER A 525 54.35 -0.95 8.28
N LEU A 526 53.30 -0.87 7.44
CA LEU A 526 53.32 -1.06 5.96
C LEU A 526 51.90 -0.95 5.32
N LEU A 527 51.87 -0.38 4.10
CA LEU A 527 50.95 -0.46 2.93
C LEU A 527 49.50 -1.03 3.02
N CYS A 528 48.55 -0.33 2.37
CA CYS A 528 47.53 -0.88 1.45
C CYS A 528 46.95 0.22 0.51
N PHE A 529 46.70 -0.16 -0.75
CA PHE A 529 46.22 0.62 -1.90
C PHE A 529 44.70 0.83 -1.91
#